data_AF-A0A1E5KUP5-F1
#
_entry.id   AF-A0A1E5KUP5-F1
#
_cell.length_a   1.000
_cell.length_b   1.000
_cell.length_c   1.000
_cell.angle_alpha   90.00
_cell.angle_beta   90.00
_cell.angle_gamma   90.00
#
_symmetry.space_group_name_H-M   'P 1'
#
loop_
_entity.id
_entity.type
_entity.pdbx_description
1 polymer ?
#
loop_
_entity_poly.entity_id
_entity_poly.type
_entity_poly.pdbx_seq_one_letter_code
_entity_poly.pdbx_strand_id
1 'polypeptide(L)'
;MKKIKILEKGLFVIAATCALGMVALTAPLSLTEQTIIAEAAGIDTAEVSTIAEFEAALQNPSVTTINVNQSIQFRKNITNIPNRDLTINGNADKGVVINSSINSIYGKQNTKGTNTVSIKNVNIVGDDGCGRFFTGGSGNGPSSYGWDVYAENVTYKGARFVHLSEGKLTFAGTNTINTRAENAWVHDLEFLPGTVYNGIAANKDHGQFSAFYFNGALIKGKATGEVKIGDGANVNVKIGPQSKVNYYYPVFYDKVQKVDVGVGAVLDVDAAGVAFQFIPRADYINKQPSLNLAARSRVYFNGRGGGNYATMKLQYYGSTVNVDRTAELVITGDSTKAVVESEYKGAIFNLNAPKNFEIANKRPNSKLFYATNTTINAVNVSRVKTWSQVGGDYLEEPVSTFTTRNFSVNFGKCVDSKTLGINGDLSPQFRMENYGKISLLGGLN
;
A
#
# COMPACT_ATOMS: atom_id res chain seq x y z
N MET A 1 60.54 31.27 -4.62
CA MET A 1 60.83 31.07 -6.07
C MET A 1 59.48 30.93 -6.78
N LYS A 2 59.11 31.83 -7.72
CA LYS A 2 59.30 31.71 -9.19
C LYS A 2 58.72 30.38 -9.75
N LYS A 3 57.79 30.34 -10.71
CA LYS A 3 57.49 31.31 -11.81
C LYS A 3 55.98 31.44 -12.17
N ILE A 4 55.68 32.50 -12.92
CA ILE A 4 54.40 32.83 -13.58
C ILE A 4 54.46 32.50 -15.09
N LYS A 5 53.31 32.10 -15.68
CA LYS A 5 52.81 32.31 -17.06
C LYS A 5 51.26 32.25 -17.00
N ILE A 6 50.40 33.04 -17.65
CA ILE A 6 50.47 34.18 -18.61
C ILE A 6 50.77 33.86 -20.10
N LEU A 7 49.94 34.49 -20.96
CA LEU A 7 49.93 34.57 -22.45
C LEU A 7 49.40 33.31 -23.20
N GLU A 8 48.65 33.40 -24.33
CA GLU A 8 48.31 34.57 -25.18
C GLU A 8 46.98 34.45 -25.98
N LYS A 9 46.55 35.60 -26.51
CA LYS A 9 45.40 36.05 -27.33
C LYS A 9 44.87 35.12 -28.46
N GLY A 10 43.61 35.37 -28.82
CA GLY A 10 43.01 35.05 -30.13
C GLY A 10 41.84 35.99 -30.46
N LEU A 11 42.13 37.20 -30.92
CA LEU A 11 41.12 38.16 -31.40
C LEU A 11 40.84 37.92 -32.88
N PHE A 12 39.59 37.96 -33.32
CA PHE A 12 39.27 38.34 -34.70
C PHE A 12 38.02 39.24 -34.74
N VAL A 13 38.24 40.46 -35.22
CA VAL A 13 37.21 41.44 -35.57
C VAL A 13 37.26 41.60 -37.08
N ILE A 14 36.10 41.57 -37.74
CA ILE A 14 35.89 42.21 -39.03
C ILE A 14 34.65 43.11 -38.87
N ALA A 15 34.74 44.32 -39.40
CA ALA A 15 33.80 45.40 -39.13
C ALA A 15 33.20 45.99 -40.41
N ALA A 16 32.01 46.60 -40.24
CA ALA A 16 31.42 47.63 -41.11
C ALA A 16 30.89 47.14 -42.49
N THR A 17 29.97 47.84 -43.17
CA THR A 17 29.52 49.23 -43.00
C THR A 17 28.05 49.45 -43.37
N CYS A 18 27.49 50.53 -42.84
CA CYS A 18 26.18 51.19 -43.01
C CYS A 18 25.39 51.05 -44.33
N ALA A 19 24.06 51.15 -44.19
CA ALA A 19 23.25 52.06 -44.99
C ALA A 19 22.20 52.75 -44.09
N LEU A 20 22.16 54.09 -44.09
CA LEU A 20 21.15 54.90 -43.42
C LEU A 20 20.00 55.20 -44.38
N GLY A 21 18.76 55.12 -43.90
CA GLY A 21 17.56 55.55 -44.64
C GLY A 21 16.52 56.11 -43.67
N MET A 22 16.50 57.43 -43.49
CA MET A 22 15.45 58.11 -42.73
C MET A 22 14.18 58.24 -43.58
N VAL A 23 13.04 57.79 -43.05
CA VAL A 23 11.71 58.27 -43.44
C VAL A 23 10.93 58.59 -42.16
N ALA A 24 10.12 59.64 -42.21
CA ALA A 24 9.64 60.37 -41.05
C ALA A 24 8.42 59.74 -40.34
N LEU A 25 8.11 60.35 -39.19
CA LEU A 25 6.99 60.11 -38.28
C LEU A 25 5.69 59.61 -38.94
N THR A 26 5.09 58.59 -38.33
CA THR A 26 3.77 58.73 -37.69
C THR A 26 3.71 57.81 -36.46
N ALA A 27 3.14 58.29 -35.36
CA ALA A 27 2.85 57.45 -34.20
C ALA A 27 1.43 56.88 -34.32
N PRO A 28 1.22 55.55 -34.36
CA PRO A 28 -0.09 54.97 -34.20
C PRO A 28 -0.54 55.01 -32.74
N LEU A 29 -1.83 55.23 -32.54
CA LEU A 29 -2.50 55.37 -31.25
C LEU A 29 -2.17 54.23 -30.27
N SER A 30 -2.19 54.55 -28.98
CA SER A 30 -2.42 53.55 -27.94
C SER A 30 -3.78 52.90 -28.15
N LEU A 31 -3.81 51.74 -28.79
CA LEU A 31 -4.93 50.82 -28.69
C LEU A 31 -4.99 50.32 -27.26
N THR A 32 -5.91 50.88 -26.47
CA THR A 32 -6.41 50.22 -25.27
C THR A 32 -6.98 48.88 -25.70
N GLU A 33 -6.22 47.80 -25.47
CA GLU A 33 -6.78 46.46 -25.39
C GLU A 33 -7.78 46.47 -24.23
N GLN A 34 -9.05 46.73 -24.55
CA GLN A 34 -10.13 46.27 -23.72
C GLN A 34 -10.01 44.75 -23.71
N THR A 35 -9.51 44.21 -22.59
CA THR A 35 -9.82 42.84 -22.20
C THR A 35 -11.33 42.72 -22.12
N ILE A 36 -11.93 42.29 -23.23
CA ILE A 36 -13.26 41.70 -23.22
C ILE A 36 -13.10 40.46 -22.34
N ILE A 37 -13.43 40.61 -21.07
CA ILE A 37 -13.70 39.48 -20.20
C ILE A 37 -14.98 38.87 -20.75
N ALA A 38 -14.82 38.00 -21.73
CA ALA A 38 -15.84 37.04 -22.07
C ALA A 38 -16.10 36.27 -20.77
N GLU A 39 -17.29 36.43 -20.22
CA GLU A 39 -17.77 35.71 -19.06
C GLU A 39 -17.87 34.23 -19.44
N ALA A 40 -16.74 33.52 -19.26
CA ALA A 40 -16.57 32.15 -19.70
C ALA A 40 -17.36 31.21 -18.80
N ALA A 41 -18.62 31.02 -19.14
CA ALA A 41 -19.44 29.93 -18.64
C ALA A 41 -18.71 28.60 -18.88
N GLY A 42 -18.38 27.89 -17.80
CA GLY A 42 -18.06 26.46 -17.83
C GLY A 42 -16.75 26.03 -18.52
N ILE A 43 -15.59 26.58 -18.12
CA ILE A 43 -14.32 25.84 -18.31
C ILE A 43 -14.16 24.82 -17.18
N ASP A 44 -15.02 23.79 -17.22
CA ASP A 44 -14.92 22.63 -16.33
C ASP A 44 -13.69 21.77 -16.68
N THR A 45 -13.21 21.84 -17.92
CA THR A 45 -12.06 21.05 -18.41
C THR A 45 -10.94 21.95 -18.93
N ALA A 46 -9.72 21.76 -18.43
CA ALA A 46 -8.51 22.41 -18.95
C ALA A 46 -7.63 21.40 -19.72
N GLU A 47 -7.28 21.76 -20.95
CA GLU A 47 -6.27 21.08 -21.75
C GLU A 47 -4.91 21.73 -21.49
N VAL A 48 -3.90 20.98 -21.05
CA VAL A 48 -2.59 21.55 -20.68
C VAL A 48 -1.43 20.83 -21.38
N SER A 49 -0.43 21.58 -21.84
CA SER A 49 0.80 21.05 -22.45
C SER A 49 2.07 21.49 -21.71
N THR A 50 1.96 22.41 -20.76
CA THR A 50 3.07 22.97 -19.99
C THR A 50 2.81 22.92 -18.49
N ILE A 51 3.89 22.99 -17.70
CA ILE A 51 3.77 23.05 -16.22
C ILE A 51 3.06 24.32 -15.73
N ALA A 52 3.13 25.44 -16.48
CA ALA A 52 2.49 26.68 -16.11
C ALA A 52 0.96 26.60 -16.26
N GLU A 53 0.49 26.02 -17.37
CA GLU A 53 -0.93 25.74 -17.60
C GLU A 53 -1.46 24.73 -16.57
N PHE A 54 -0.69 23.69 -16.26
CA PHE A 54 -1.07 22.70 -15.23
C PHE A 54 -1.19 23.34 -13.83
N GLU A 55 -0.24 24.18 -13.43
CA GLU A 55 -0.32 24.93 -12.17
C GLU A 55 -1.55 25.86 -12.14
N ALA A 56 -1.80 26.63 -13.21
CA ALA A 56 -2.95 27.53 -13.30
C ALA A 56 -4.28 26.77 -13.27
N ALA A 57 -4.38 25.64 -13.97
CA ALA A 57 -5.57 24.79 -13.98
C ALA A 57 -5.85 24.14 -12.61
N LEU A 58 -4.81 23.70 -11.90
CA LEU A 58 -4.93 23.20 -10.54
C LEU A 58 -5.40 24.29 -9.55
N GLN A 59 -4.89 25.52 -9.69
CA GLN A 59 -5.23 26.65 -8.81
C GLN A 59 -6.61 27.27 -9.13
N ASN A 60 -7.13 27.09 -10.35
CA ASN A 60 -8.45 27.59 -10.73
C ASN A 60 -9.56 26.77 -10.03
N PRO A 61 -10.48 27.41 -9.27
CA PRO A 61 -11.57 26.71 -8.57
C PRO A 61 -12.65 26.15 -9.49
N SER A 62 -12.77 26.60 -10.74
CA SER A 62 -13.82 26.16 -11.68
C SER A 62 -13.45 24.90 -12.49
N VAL A 63 -12.15 24.56 -12.58
CA VAL A 63 -11.64 23.55 -13.52
C VAL A 63 -11.72 22.13 -12.94
N THR A 64 -12.91 21.51 -12.96
CA THR A 64 -13.13 20.16 -12.38
C THR A 64 -12.33 19.03 -13.05
N THR A 65 -11.81 19.21 -14.28
CA THR A 65 -11.01 18.23 -15.02
C THR A 65 -9.78 18.87 -15.68
N ILE A 66 -8.65 18.16 -15.67
CA ILE A 66 -7.39 18.56 -16.31
C ILE A 66 -6.89 17.40 -17.18
N ASN A 67 -6.74 17.64 -18.48
CA ASN A 67 -6.16 16.71 -19.45
C ASN A 67 -4.72 17.14 -19.77
N VAL A 68 -3.74 16.28 -19.44
CA VAL A 68 -2.31 16.56 -19.69
C VAL A 68 -1.93 16.00 -21.06
N ASN A 69 -1.73 16.86 -22.06
CA ASN A 69 -1.52 16.47 -23.46
C ASN A 69 -0.04 16.36 -23.87
N GLN A 70 0.89 16.88 -23.07
CA GLN A 70 2.33 16.72 -23.25
C GLN A 70 3.01 16.48 -21.91
N SER A 71 4.18 15.83 -21.93
CA SER A 71 4.93 15.53 -20.71
C SER A 71 5.39 16.82 -20.01
N ILE A 72 5.11 16.91 -18.71
CA ILE A 72 5.41 18.09 -17.87
C ILE A 72 6.37 17.73 -16.74
N GLN A 73 7.14 18.71 -16.26
CA GLN A 73 8.02 18.57 -15.11
C GLN A 73 7.75 19.66 -14.06
N PHE A 74 7.54 19.26 -12.82
CA PHE A 74 7.35 20.18 -11.70
C PHE A 74 8.64 20.93 -11.39
N ARG A 75 8.55 22.26 -11.31
CA ARG A 75 9.68 23.16 -10.98
C ARG A 75 9.72 23.56 -9.51
N LYS A 76 8.61 23.39 -8.80
CA LYS A 76 8.36 23.73 -7.39
C LYS A 76 7.16 22.90 -6.90
N ASN A 77 6.92 22.90 -5.59
CA ASN A 77 5.67 22.44 -5.02
C ASN A 77 4.50 23.27 -5.55
N ILE A 78 3.41 22.62 -5.96
CA ILE A 78 2.19 23.30 -6.40
C ILE A 78 1.24 23.36 -5.20
N THR A 79 1.08 24.55 -4.64
CA THR A 79 0.31 24.79 -3.41
C THR A 79 -0.97 25.58 -3.68
N ASN A 80 -1.79 25.76 -2.64
CA ASN A 80 -3.05 26.52 -2.67
C ASN A 80 -4.12 25.93 -3.59
N ILE A 81 -4.10 24.63 -3.84
CA ILE A 81 -5.16 23.95 -4.61
C ILE A 81 -6.47 24.05 -3.83
N PRO A 82 -7.55 24.64 -4.41
CA PRO A 82 -8.80 24.87 -3.71
C PRO A 82 -9.50 23.55 -3.37
N ASN A 83 -10.36 23.58 -2.34
CA ASN A 83 -11.16 22.45 -1.91
C ASN A 83 -12.29 22.21 -2.92
N ARG A 84 -12.12 21.23 -3.80
CA ARG A 84 -13.08 20.83 -4.83
C ARG A 84 -12.74 19.44 -5.36
N ASP A 85 -13.71 18.76 -5.95
CA ASP A 85 -13.41 17.57 -6.75
C ASP A 85 -12.61 17.97 -8.00
N LEU A 86 -11.68 17.09 -8.37
CA LEU A 86 -10.75 17.30 -9.47
C LEU A 86 -10.40 15.98 -10.13
N THR A 87 -10.49 15.89 -11.46
CA THR A 87 -9.89 14.81 -12.25
C THR A 87 -8.61 15.30 -12.94
N ILE A 88 -7.52 14.56 -12.79
CA ILE A 88 -6.28 14.69 -13.57
C ILE A 88 -6.19 13.46 -14.46
N ASN A 89 -6.40 13.63 -15.76
CA ASN A 89 -6.14 12.62 -16.77
C ASN A 89 -4.73 12.83 -17.33
N GLY A 90 -3.87 11.82 -17.14
CA GLY A 90 -2.48 11.87 -17.53
C GLY A 90 -2.17 11.54 -18.98
N ASN A 91 -3.13 11.02 -19.76
CA ASN A 91 -2.93 10.51 -21.12
C ASN A 91 -1.69 9.59 -21.29
N ALA A 92 -1.44 8.68 -20.33
CA ALA A 92 -0.30 7.77 -20.36
C ALA A 92 -0.31 6.80 -21.56
N ASP A 93 -1.49 6.45 -22.05
CA ASP A 93 -1.73 5.74 -23.32
C ASP A 93 -1.15 6.47 -24.55
N LYS A 94 -1.00 7.80 -24.48
CA LYS A 94 -0.34 8.63 -25.50
C LYS A 94 1.16 8.85 -25.23
N GLY A 95 1.73 8.17 -24.22
CA GLY A 95 3.14 8.30 -23.84
C GLY A 95 3.47 9.53 -22.99
N VAL A 96 2.47 10.25 -22.47
CA VAL A 96 2.66 11.43 -21.62
C VAL A 96 3.16 11.01 -20.22
N VAL A 97 4.10 11.78 -19.68
CA VAL A 97 4.71 11.56 -18.36
C VAL A 97 4.65 12.83 -17.51
N ILE A 98 4.21 12.70 -16.26
CA ILE A 98 4.28 13.77 -15.26
C ILE A 98 5.50 13.52 -14.36
N ASN A 99 6.55 14.33 -14.53
CA ASN A 99 7.74 14.27 -13.68
C ASN A 99 7.56 15.22 -12.48
N SER A 100 7.19 14.67 -11.32
CA SER A 100 7.06 15.47 -10.09
C SER A 100 8.42 15.81 -9.46
N SER A 101 9.48 15.06 -9.79
CA SER A 101 10.79 15.18 -9.16
C SER A 101 10.66 15.17 -7.62
N ILE A 102 11.39 16.03 -6.90
CA ILE A 102 11.28 16.21 -5.45
C ILE A 102 9.99 16.92 -5.00
N ASN A 103 9.18 17.44 -5.93
CA ASN A 103 8.04 18.29 -5.64
C ASN A 103 6.72 17.49 -5.58
N SER A 104 5.73 18.05 -4.89
CA SER A 104 4.36 17.50 -4.74
C SER A 104 3.30 18.56 -5.03
N ILE A 105 2.09 18.11 -5.37
CA ILE A 105 0.86 18.89 -5.26
C ILE A 105 0.43 18.91 -3.79
N TYR A 106 -0.04 20.06 -3.29
CA TYR A 106 -0.52 20.26 -1.92
C TYR A 106 -1.95 20.82 -1.92
N GLY A 107 -2.90 19.96 -1.57
CA GLY A 107 -4.30 20.35 -1.35
C GLY A 107 -4.44 21.31 -0.17
N LYS A 108 -5.28 22.35 -0.28
CA LYS A 108 -5.67 23.15 0.89
C LYS A 108 -6.37 22.26 1.93
N GLN A 109 -6.21 22.51 3.22
CA GLN A 109 -6.92 21.71 4.23
C GLN A 109 -8.45 21.94 4.12
N ASN A 110 -9.23 20.86 4.23
CA ASN A 110 -10.69 20.94 4.40
C ASN A 110 -11.09 20.25 5.71
N THR A 111 -11.45 21.03 6.73
CA THR A 111 -11.89 20.51 8.04
C THR A 111 -13.42 20.38 8.16
N LYS A 112 -14.17 20.70 7.10
CA LYS A 112 -15.65 20.71 7.09
C LYS A 112 -16.27 19.70 6.11
N GLY A 113 -15.46 18.95 5.38
CA GLY A 113 -15.89 17.95 4.41
C GLY A 113 -14.70 17.35 3.68
N THR A 114 -14.97 16.52 2.68
CA THR A 114 -13.96 15.80 1.90
C THR A 114 -14.18 16.07 0.41
N ASN A 115 -13.10 16.22 -0.35
CA ASN A 115 -13.11 16.29 -1.81
C ASN A 115 -12.21 15.18 -2.37
N THR A 116 -12.41 14.80 -3.64
CA THR A 116 -11.64 13.73 -4.29
C THR A 116 -10.74 14.28 -5.39
N VAL A 117 -9.44 13.96 -5.33
CA VAL A 117 -8.57 14.04 -6.52
C VAL A 117 -8.57 12.69 -7.22
N SER A 118 -9.24 12.62 -8.36
CA SER A 118 -9.15 11.50 -9.29
C SER A 118 -7.89 11.62 -10.13
N ILE A 119 -7.01 10.63 -10.07
CA ILE A 119 -5.76 10.52 -10.82
C ILE A 119 -5.93 9.36 -11.78
N LYS A 120 -6.08 9.66 -13.08
CA LYS A 120 -6.49 8.68 -14.09
C LYS A 120 -5.47 8.58 -15.23
N ASN A 121 -5.21 7.36 -15.72
CA ASN A 121 -4.43 7.08 -16.92
C ASN A 121 -3.12 7.89 -16.97
N VAL A 122 -2.25 7.69 -15.96
CA VAL A 122 -1.07 8.55 -15.76
C VAL A 122 0.19 7.72 -15.51
N ASN A 123 1.31 8.20 -16.04
CA ASN A 123 2.65 7.74 -15.71
C ASN A 123 3.37 8.87 -14.96
N ILE A 124 3.74 8.63 -13.70
CA ILE A 124 4.34 9.61 -12.80
C ILE A 124 5.74 9.16 -12.38
N VAL A 125 6.70 10.08 -12.51
CA VAL A 125 8.06 9.89 -12.00
C VAL A 125 8.38 10.98 -10.99
N GLY A 126 8.45 10.61 -9.71
CA GLY A 126 9.01 11.41 -8.62
C GLY A 126 10.46 11.03 -8.32
N ASP A 127 11.11 11.84 -7.48
CA ASP A 127 12.40 11.51 -6.90
C ASP A 127 12.27 10.30 -5.95
N ASP A 128 13.23 9.38 -6.02
CA ASP A 128 13.25 8.16 -5.20
C ASP A 128 13.47 8.47 -3.70
N GLY A 129 14.12 9.59 -3.33
CA GLY A 129 14.47 9.93 -1.95
C GLY A 129 13.39 10.68 -1.17
N CYS A 130 12.74 11.67 -1.76
CA CYS A 130 11.71 12.47 -1.10
C CYS A 130 10.45 12.77 -1.92
N GLY A 131 10.45 12.45 -3.23
CA GLY A 131 9.36 12.79 -4.14
C GLY A 131 8.01 12.19 -3.74
N ARG A 132 6.94 13.00 -3.84
CA ARG A 132 5.54 12.57 -3.67
C ARG A 132 4.67 13.22 -4.73
N PHE A 133 3.61 12.57 -5.18
CA PHE A 133 2.76 13.17 -6.20
C PHE A 133 1.72 14.14 -5.61
N PHE A 134 0.96 13.66 -4.63
CA PHE A 134 -0.10 14.44 -3.99
C PHE A 134 -0.07 14.31 -2.47
N THR A 135 -0.23 15.44 -1.78
CA THR A 135 -0.36 15.53 -0.32
C THR A 135 -1.62 16.34 -0.01
N GLY A 136 -2.54 15.76 0.77
CA GLY A 136 -3.64 16.53 1.37
C GLY A 136 -3.10 17.43 2.47
N GLY A 137 -3.44 18.72 2.48
CA GLY A 137 -2.90 19.66 3.47
C GLY A 137 -1.38 19.92 3.31
N SER A 138 -0.79 20.63 4.27
CA SER A 138 0.54 21.25 4.15
C SER A 138 1.64 20.64 5.04
N GLY A 139 1.47 19.43 5.58
CA GLY A 139 2.38 18.90 6.62
C GLY A 139 2.56 17.38 6.61
N ASN A 140 3.65 16.91 7.23
CA ASN A 140 4.05 15.50 7.36
C ASN A 140 3.30 14.72 8.47
N GLY A 141 2.14 15.17 8.93
CA GLY A 141 1.43 14.61 10.09
C GLY A 141 -0.07 14.33 9.84
N PRO A 142 -0.85 14.06 10.90
CA PRO A 142 -2.32 13.93 10.88
C PRO A 142 -3.02 15.30 10.69
N SER A 143 -2.62 15.96 9.60
CA SER A 143 -2.98 17.33 9.21
C SER A 143 -3.50 17.40 7.78
N SER A 144 -3.69 16.25 7.14
CA SER A 144 -4.07 16.09 5.74
C SER A 144 -5.58 15.87 5.62
N TYR A 145 -6.35 16.83 6.12
CA TYR A 145 -7.81 16.74 6.23
C TYR A 145 -8.54 17.01 4.91
N GLY A 146 -9.54 16.17 4.64
CA GLY A 146 -10.60 16.43 3.66
C GLY A 146 -10.19 16.28 2.19
N TRP A 147 -9.24 15.38 1.94
CA TRP A 147 -8.87 14.91 0.61
C TRP A 147 -8.84 13.40 0.55
N ASP A 148 -9.65 12.84 -0.35
CA ASP A 148 -9.55 11.47 -0.82
C ASP A 148 -8.83 11.45 -2.17
N VAL A 149 -8.29 10.29 -2.55
CA VAL A 149 -7.73 10.06 -3.90
C VAL A 149 -8.36 8.83 -4.52
N TYR A 150 -8.73 8.98 -5.79
CA TYR A 150 -9.18 7.89 -6.65
C TYR A 150 -8.13 7.65 -7.75
N ALA A 151 -7.38 6.56 -7.66
CA ALA A 151 -6.30 6.23 -8.58
C ALA A 151 -6.75 5.14 -9.57
N GLU A 152 -6.82 5.49 -10.85
CA GLU A 152 -7.24 4.59 -11.93
C GLU A 152 -6.19 4.50 -13.04
N ASN A 153 -5.73 3.29 -13.35
CA ASN A 153 -4.71 3.07 -14.39
C ASN A 153 -3.42 3.91 -14.16
N VAL A 154 -2.91 3.89 -12.93
CA VAL A 154 -1.75 4.69 -12.50
C VAL A 154 -0.46 3.87 -12.51
N THR A 155 0.57 4.40 -13.16
CA THR A 155 1.97 4.00 -12.93
C THR A 155 2.68 5.10 -12.13
N TYR A 156 3.29 4.75 -11.00
CA TYR A 156 4.08 5.67 -10.17
C TYR A 156 5.44 5.07 -9.81
N LYS A 157 6.49 5.90 -9.89
CA LYS A 157 7.78 5.66 -9.26
C LYS A 157 8.21 6.87 -8.42
N GLY A 158 8.77 6.65 -7.23
CA GLY A 158 9.38 7.71 -6.41
C GLY A 158 9.50 7.31 -4.93
N ALA A 159 9.47 8.28 -4.01
CA ALA A 159 9.59 7.98 -2.58
C ALA A 159 8.26 7.50 -1.97
N ARG A 160 7.13 8.17 -2.25
CA ARG A 160 5.75 7.79 -1.83
C ARG A 160 4.73 8.31 -2.84
N PHE A 161 3.71 7.54 -3.23
CA PHE A 161 2.73 8.01 -4.22
C PHE A 161 1.87 9.16 -3.67
N VAL A 162 1.15 8.93 -2.57
CA VAL A 162 0.26 9.93 -1.95
C VAL A 162 0.33 9.94 -0.43
N HIS A 163 -0.03 11.08 0.17
CA HIS A 163 -0.13 11.27 1.61
C HIS A 163 -1.50 11.87 1.99
N LEU A 164 -2.33 11.03 2.62
CA LEU A 164 -3.76 11.23 2.91
C LEU A 164 -4.12 10.69 4.31
N SER A 165 -3.38 11.08 5.36
CA SER A 165 -3.55 10.52 6.72
C SER A 165 -5.00 10.46 7.23
N GLU A 166 -5.83 11.41 6.84
CA GLU A 166 -7.23 11.56 7.29
C GLU A 166 -8.24 11.25 6.17
N GLY A 167 -7.77 10.66 5.07
CA GLY A 167 -8.55 10.44 3.85
C GLY A 167 -8.40 9.02 3.32
N LYS A 168 -9.21 8.72 2.31
CA LYS A 168 -9.30 7.42 1.67
C LYS A 168 -8.49 7.40 0.37
N LEU A 169 -7.75 6.32 0.16
CA LEU A 169 -7.17 5.97 -1.13
C LEU A 169 -8.01 4.85 -1.77
N THR A 170 -8.54 5.10 -2.95
CA THR A 170 -9.28 4.11 -3.75
C THR A 170 -8.49 3.79 -5.01
N PHE A 171 -8.25 2.51 -5.30
CA PHE A 171 -7.64 2.04 -6.55
C PHE A 171 -8.68 1.37 -7.47
N ALA A 172 -8.55 1.62 -8.77
CA ALA A 172 -9.38 1.05 -9.84
C ALA A 172 -8.54 0.70 -11.08
N GLY A 173 -8.99 -0.24 -11.92
CA GLY A 173 -8.25 -0.63 -13.13
C GLY A 173 -6.91 -1.30 -12.81
N THR A 174 -5.86 -1.02 -13.59
CA THR A 174 -4.52 -1.62 -13.44
C THR A 174 -3.50 -0.62 -12.93
N ASN A 175 -3.00 -0.80 -11.70
CA ASN A 175 -2.08 0.13 -11.05
C ASN A 175 -0.72 -0.52 -10.74
N THR A 176 0.36 0.20 -11.00
CA THR A 176 1.74 -0.20 -10.67
C THR A 176 2.41 0.92 -9.86
N ILE A 177 2.59 0.69 -8.56
CA ILE A 177 3.13 1.70 -7.63
C ILE A 177 4.44 1.17 -7.06
N ASN A 178 5.56 1.82 -7.38
CA ASN A 178 6.91 1.37 -7.02
C ASN A 178 7.65 2.45 -6.22
N THR A 179 7.80 2.23 -4.91
CA THR A 179 8.28 3.23 -3.97
C THR A 179 9.51 2.80 -3.17
N ARG A 180 10.38 3.76 -2.88
CA ARG A 180 11.51 3.57 -1.95
C ARG A 180 11.03 3.40 -0.51
N ALA A 181 10.02 4.16 -0.10
CA ALA A 181 9.46 4.10 1.25
C ALA A 181 8.08 3.41 1.22
N GLU A 182 7.02 4.05 1.70
CA GLU A 182 5.65 3.53 1.62
C GLU A 182 4.98 3.90 0.28
N ASN A 183 4.08 3.03 -0.22
CA ASN A 183 3.25 3.35 -1.36
C ASN A 183 2.31 4.52 -1.04
N ALA A 184 1.64 4.50 0.11
CA ALA A 184 0.81 5.62 0.55
C ALA A 184 0.67 5.70 2.09
N TRP A 185 0.33 6.89 2.56
CA TRP A 185 -0.16 7.15 3.92
C TRP A 185 -1.66 7.48 3.85
N VAL A 186 -2.50 6.85 4.68
CA VAL A 186 -3.98 6.83 4.54
C VAL A 186 -4.70 6.80 5.89
N HIS A 187 -6.00 7.13 5.92
CA HIS A 187 -6.94 6.61 6.93
C HIS A 187 -7.58 5.30 6.45
N ASP A 188 -8.10 5.26 5.21
CA ASP A 188 -8.77 4.09 4.63
C ASP A 188 -8.19 3.72 3.26
N LEU A 189 -8.30 2.44 2.90
CA LEU A 189 -7.81 1.89 1.64
C LEU A 189 -8.86 0.98 0.99
N GLU A 190 -9.25 1.28 -0.25
CA GLU A 190 -10.11 0.41 -1.05
C GLU A 190 -9.46 0.06 -2.39
N PHE A 191 -9.49 -1.22 -2.75
CA PHE A 191 -9.27 -1.69 -4.12
C PHE A 191 -10.64 -2.09 -4.67
N LEU A 192 -11.12 -1.45 -5.73
CA LEU A 192 -12.43 -1.75 -6.29
C LEU A 192 -12.48 -3.16 -6.92
N PRO A 193 -13.68 -3.75 -7.12
CA PRO A 193 -13.81 -5.05 -7.78
C PRO A 193 -13.05 -5.12 -9.11
N GLY A 194 -12.38 -6.25 -9.36
CA GLY A 194 -11.56 -6.49 -10.56
C GLY A 194 -10.27 -5.65 -10.67
N THR A 195 -9.92 -4.80 -9.69
CA THR A 195 -8.69 -4.02 -9.71
C THR A 195 -7.45 -4.92 -9.73
N VAL A 196 -6.49 -4.63 -10.60
CA VAL A 196 -5.16 -5.23 -10.59
C VAL A 196 -4.19 -4.24 -9.96
N TYR A 197 -3.55 -4.62 -8.86
CA TYR A 197 -2.58 -3.78 -8.17
C TYR A 197 -1.24 -4.50 -8.03
N ASN A 198 -0.17 -3.84 -8.44
CA ASN A 198 1.21 -4.29 -8.29
C ASN A 198 2.01 -3.24 -7.51
N GLY A 199 2.12 -3.44 -6.21
CA GLY A 199 2.87 -2.58 -5.29
C GLY A 199 4.27 -3.10 -5.02
N ILE A 200 5.26 -2.22 -5.02
CA ILE A 200 6.58 -2.47 -4.41
C ILE A 200 6.86 -1.31 -3.47
N ALA A 201 7.07 -1.60 -2.19
CA ALA A 201 7.43 -0.63 -1.15
C ALA A 201 8.76 -1.05 -0.50
N ALA A 202 9.36 -0.14 0.29
CA ALA A 202 10.66 -0.36 0.95
C ALA A 202 11.77 -0.84 -0.03
N ASN A 203 11.71 -0.41 -1.30
CA ASN A 203 12.44 -1.07 -2.39
C ASN A 203 13.97 -0.88 -2.36
N LYS A 204 14.45 0.10 -1.59
CA LYS A 204 15.87 0.50 -1.45
C LYS A 204 16.16 0.93 -0.02
N ASP A 205 17.38 0.62 0.43
CA ASP A 205 17.97 1.00 1.72
C ASP A 205 17.31 0.38 2.97
N HIS A 206 17.97 0.56 4.12
CA HIS A 206 17.63 -0.06 5.40
C HIS A 206 16.47 0.63 6.16
N GLY A 207 15.67 1.46 5.49
CA GLY A 207 14.55 2.17 6.11
C GLY A 207 13.36 1.24 6.33
N GLN A 208 12.98 1.01 7.60
CA GLN A 208 11.84 0.15 7.94
C GLN A 208 10.52 0.86 7.58
N PHE A 209 9.96 0.49 6.43
CA PHE A 209 8.71 1.05 5.90
C PHE A 209 7.69 -0.06 5.62
N SER A 210 6.40 0.31 5.65
CA SER A 210 5.28 -0.55 5.24
C SER A 210 4.94 -0.31 3.76
N ALA A 211 3.99 -1.06 3.20
CA ALA A 211 3.39 -0.66 1.93
C ALA A 211 2.38 0.49 2.12
N PHE A 212 1.53 0.38 3.13
CA PHE A 212 0.56 1.40 3.50
C PHE A 212 0.68 1.73 4.99
N TYR A 213 0.73 3.02 5.33
CA TYR A 213 0.81 3.48 6.71
C TYR A 213 -0.51 4.17 7.10
N PHE A 214 -1.21 3.58 8.07
CA PHE A 214 -2.47 4.08 8.60
C PHE A 214 -2.16 5.09 9.71
N ASN A 215 -1.73 6.29 9.29
CA ASN A 215 -1.11 7.28 10.18
C ASN A 215 -2.09 8.35 10.71
N GLY A 216 -3.37 8.31 10.32
CA GLY A 216 -4.40 9.28 10.70
C GLY A 216 -4.63 9.51 12.19
N ALA A 217 -5.43 10.52 12.51
CA ALA A 217 -5.84 10.82 13.87
C ALA A 217 -6.75 9.70 14.45
N LEU A 218 -6.78 9.59 15.77
CA LEU A 218 -7.67 8.65 16.46
C LEU A 218 -9.09 9.22 16.53
N ILE A 219 -10.03 8.68 15.76
CA ILE A 219 -11.43 9.10 15.75
C ILE A 219 -12.06 8.77 17.12
N LYS A 220 -12.42 9.80 17.89
CA LYS A 220 -12.92 9.67 19.28
C LYS A 220 -11.98 8.84 20.18
N GLY A 221 -10.66 8.98 19.96
CA GLY A 221 -9.65 8.20 20.68
C GLY A 221 -9.62 6.72 20.27
N LYS A 222 -10.07 6.39 19.05
CA LYS A 222 -10.02 5.04 18.46
C LYS A 222 -9.27 4.98 17.14
N ALA A 223 -8.64 3.84 16.90
CA ALA A 223 -8.15 3.47 15.58
C ALA A 223 -9.28 2.80 14.79
N THR A 224 -9.51 3.33 13.60
CA THR A 224 -10.72 3.09 12.79
C THR A 224 -10.43 2.73 11.34
N GLY A 225 -9.19 2.79 10.89
CA GLY A 225 -8.85 2.62 9.47
C GLY A 225 -9.14 1.21 8.95
N GLU A 226 -9.72 1.12 7.76
CA GLU A 226 -10.12 -0.13 7.14
C GLU A 226 -9.44 -0.36 5.79
N VAL A 227 -9.22 -1.63 5.46
CA VAL A 227 -8.83 -2.09 4.11
C VAL A 227 -9.98 -2.90 3.54
N LYS A 228 -10.38 -2.58 2.31
CA LYS A 228 -11.34 -3.36 1.54
C LYS A 228 -10.75 -3.74 0.19
N ILE A 229 -10.65 -5.03 -0.08
CA ILE A 229 -10.25 -5.58 -1.39
C ILE A 229 -11.51 -6.13 -2.03
N GLY A 230 -11.99 -5.47 -3.09
CA GLY A 230 -13.24 -5.82 -3.78
C GLY A 230 -13.19 -7.15 -4.52
N ASP A 231 -14.37 -7.69 -4.85
CA ASP A 231 -14.54 -8.98 -5.50
C ASP A 231 -13.70 -9.13 -6.77
N GLY A 232 -13.02 -10.26 -6.92
CA GLY A 232 -12.14 -10.56 -8.06
C GLY A 232 -10.91 -9.65 -8.23
N ALA A 233 -10.64 -8.70 -7.34
CA ALA A 233 -9.43 -7.89 -7.39
C ALA A 233 -8.17 -8.75 -7.16
N ASN A 234 -7.04 -8.32 -7.72
CA ASN A 234 -5.76 -9.01 -7.63
C ASN A 234 -4.68 -8.04 -7.11
N VAL A 235 -4.39 -8.11 -5.81
CA VAL A 235 -3.52 -7.18 -5.09
C VAL A 235 -2.21 -7.89 -4.73
N ASN A 236 -1.14 -7.54 -5.42
CA ASN A 236 0.20 -8.08 -5.23
C ASN A 236 1.09 -7.01 -4.60
N VAL A 237 1.75 -7.31 -3.48
CA VAL A 237 2.59 -6.35 -2.77
C VAL A 237 3.94 -6.97 -2.40
N LYS A 238 5.03 -6.32 -2.79
CA LYS A 238 6.39 -6.67 -2.36
C LYS A 238 6.92 -5.62 -1.40
N ILE A 239 7.34 -6.03 -0.21
CA ILE A 239 7.96 -5.14 0.79
C ILE A 239 9.44 -5.48 0.84
N GLY A 240 10.24 -4.61 0.23
CA GLY A 240 11.66 -4.80 0.01
C GLY A 240 12.53 -4.63 1.25
N PRO A 241 13.86 -4.70 1.08
CA PRO A 241 14.57 -5.13 -0.11
C PRO A 241 14.51 -6.67 -0.24
N GLN A 242 15.32 -7.26 -1.12
CA GLN A 242 15.55 -8.71 -1.15
C GLN A 242 16.48 -9.14 0.00
N SER A 243 15.98 -9.11 1.24
CA SER A 243 16.71 -9.48 2.46
C SER A 243 16.05 -10.65 3.20
N LYS A 244 16.89 -11.54 3.75
CA LYS A 244 16.52 -12.63 4.64
C LYS A 244 16.95 -12.41 6.10
N VAL A 245 17.39 -11.21 6.46
CA VAL A 245 17.92 -10.90 7.82
C VAL A 245 17.30 -9.66 8.45
N ASN A 246 16.68 -8.79 7.65
CA ASN A 246 16.12 -7.53 8.13
C ASN A 246 14.65 -7.67 8.49
N TYR A 247 14.20 -6.78 9.38
CA TYR A 247 12.80 -6.57 9.71
C TYR A 247 12.23 -5.35 8.97
N TYR A 248 11.08 -5.51 8.33
CA TYR A 248 10.27 -4.44 7.75
C TYR A 248 8.85 -4.47 8.30
N TYR A 249 8.14 -3.36 8.17
CA TYR A 249 6.75 -3.24 8.61
C TYR A 249 5.80 -3.98 7.64
N PRO A 250 4.63 -4.45 8.14
CA PRO A 250 3.61 -5.16 7.35
C PRO A 250 3.09 -4.37 6.14
N VAL A 251 2.31 -5.04 5.29
CA VAL A 251 1.58 -4.40 4.18
C VAL A 251 0.68 -3.26 4.65
N PHE A 252 -0.04 -3.44 5.77
CA PHE A 252 -0.86 -2.43 6.41
C PHE A 252 -0.32 -2.21 7.83
N TYR A 253 0.14 -1.00 8.14
CA TYR A 253 0.79 -0.70 9.42
C TYR A 253 0.06 0.38 10.23
N ASP A 254 0.18 0.29 11.55
CA ASP A 254 -0.44 1.16 12.56
C ASP A 254 -1.98 1.03 12.69
N LYS A 255 -2.78 2.05 12.37
CA LYS A 255 -4.18 2.18 12.81
C LYS A 255 -5.22 1.36 12.03
N VAL A 256 -4.78 0.35 11.28
CA VAL A 256 -5.66 -0.60 10.57
C VAL A 256 -6.36 -1.55 11.54
N GLN A 257 -7.70 -1.56 11.54
CA GLN A 257 -8.55 -2.36 12.42
C GLN A 257 -9.28 -3.50 11.69
N LYS A 258 -9.48 -3.38 10.39
CA LYS A 258 -10.27 -4.33 9.60
C LYS A 258 -9.67 -4.49 8.21
N VAL A 259 -9.60 -5.73 7.74
CA VAL A 259 -9.14 -6.07 6.39
C VAL A 259 -10.12 -7.09 5.80
N ASP A 260 -10.94 -6.63 4.86
CA ASP A 260 -11.91 -7.47 4.16
C ASP A 260 -11.38 -7.83 2.77
N VAL A 261 -11.33 -9.14 2.46
CA VAL A 261 -10.93 -9.69 1.16
C VAL A 261 -12.16 -10.30 0.49
N GLY A 262 -12.61 -9.66 -0.59
CA GLY A 262 -13.84 -9.95 -1.31
C GLY A 262 -13.84 -11.29 -2.04
N VAL A 263 -15.00 -11.63 -2.60
CA VAL A 263 -15.28 -12.93 -3.22
C VAL A 263 -14.35 -13.15 -4.41
N GLY A 264 -13.60 -14.25 -4.40
CA GLY A 264 -12.63 -14.59 -5.46
C GLY A 264 -11.40 -13.68 -5.55
N ALA A 265 -11.27 -12.67 -4.69
CA ALA A 265 -10.14 -11.74 -4.72
C ALA A 265 -8.83 -12.38 -4.25
N VAL A 266 -7.70 -11.77 -4.63
CA VAL A 266 -6.35 -12.19 -4.26
C VAL A 266 -5.63 -11.08 -3.50
N LEU A 267 -5.02 -11.44 -2.37
CA LEU A 267 -4.02 -10.63 -1.68
C LEU A 267 -2.74 -11.46 -1.53
N ASP A 268 -1.71 -11.13 -2.31
CA ASP A 268 -0.39 -11.75 -2.24
C ASP A 268 0.62 -10.74 -1.70
N VAL A 269 1.29 -11.08 -0.59
CA VAL A 269 2.26 -10.20 0.08
C VAL A 269 3.57 -10.94 0.31
N ASP A 270 4.63 -10.44 -0.32
CA ASP A 270 6.00 -10.93 -0.20
C ASP A 270 6.89 -9.91 0.54
N ALA A 271 7.12 -10.14 1.83
CA ALA A 271 7.76 -9.17 2.73
C ALA A 271 9.10 -9.64 3.30
N ALA A 272 10.04 -8.71 3.46
CA ALA A 272 11.27 -8.91 4.22
C ALA A 272 10.98 -8.88 5.74
N GLY A 273 10.36 -9.96 6.24
CA GLY A 273 9.96 -10.11 7.64
C GLY A 273 8.45 -10.25 7.77
N VAL A 274 7.78 -9.27 8.34
CA VAL A 274 6.34 -9.29 8.60
C VAL A 274 5.57 -8.98 7.31
N ALA A 275 4.75 -9.91 6.85
CA ALA A 275 3.79 -9.65 5.78
C ALA A 275 2.54 -8.95 6.32
N PHE A 276 2.01 -9.41 7.46
CA PHE A 276 0.74 -8.94 8.03
C PHE A 276 0.80 -8.74 9.54
N GLN A 277 0.18 -7.69 10.07
CA GLN A 277 0.14 -7.44 11.52
C GLN A 277 -1.07 -6.61 11.97
N PHE A 278 -1.63 -6.98 13.11
CA PHE A 278 -2.36 -6.06 14.00
C PHE A 278 -1.46 -5.73 15.19
N ILE A 279 -1.10 -4.46 15.34
CA ILE A 279 -0.16 -4.01 16.37
C ILE A 279 -0.82 -3.94 17.76
N PRO A 280 -0.07 -4.08 18.86
CA PRO A 280 -0.64 -4.12 20.22
C PRO A 280 -1.06 -2.71 20.72
N ARG A 281 -2.24 -2.20 20.32
CA ARG A 281 -2.80 -0.93 20.85
C ARG A 281 -4.19 -1.06 21.45
N ALA A 282 -4.37 -0.59 22.69
CA ALA A 282 -5.64 -0.66 23.44
C ALA A 282 -6.84 0.13 22.83
N ASP A 283 -6.61 0.91 21.78
CA ASP A 283 -7.52 1.91 21.22
C ASP A 283 -8.32 1.43 19.98
N TYR A 284 -8.24 0.17 19.56
CA TYR A 284 -9.10 -0.33 18.49
C TYR A 284 -10.60 -0.12 18.80
N ILE A 285 -11.37 0.40 17.82
CA ILE A 285 -12.78 0.79 18.01
C ILE A 285 -13.64 -0.34 18.60
N ASN A 286 -13.52 -1.55 18.05
CA ASN A 286 -14.28 -2.73 18.48
C ASN A 286 -13.51 -3.64 19.45
N LYS A 287 -12.27 -3.28 19.83
CA LYS A 287 -11.33 -4.12 20.61
C LYS A 287 -11.11 -5.54 20.04
N GLN A 288 -11.42 -5.79 18.78
CA GLN A 288 -11.23 -7.06 18.07
C GLN A 288 -10.97 -6.75 16.58
N PRO A 289 -9.73 -6.47 16.16
CA PRO A 289 -9.40 -6.26 14.76
C PRO A 289 -9.55 -7.58 14.00
N SER A 290 -9.92 -7.50 12.72
CA SER A 290 -10.32 -8.67 11.93
C SER A 290 -9.72 -8.70 10.53
N LEU A 291 -9.26 -9.89 10.14
CA LEU A 291 -8.94 -10.25 8.77
C LEU A 291 -10.01 -11.21 8.27
N ASN A 292 -10.80 -10.79 7.28
CA ASN A 292 -11.98 -11.52 6.80
C ASN A 292 -11.78 -11.93 5.34
N LEU A 293 -11.81 -13.23 5.08
CA LEU A 293 -11.65 -13.82 3.75
C LEU A 293 -13.00 -14.38 3.29
N ALA A 294 -13.64 -13.70 2.34
CA ALA A 294 -14.89 -14.15 1.74
C ALA A 294 -14.69 -15.39 0.85
N ALA A 295 -15.78 -16.08 0.50
CA ALA A 295 -15.73 -17.29 -0.30
C ALA A 295 -14.89 -17.17 -1.58
N ARG A 296 -14.08 -18.21 -1.86
CA ARG A 296 -13.14 -18.30 -3.00
C ARG A 296 -11.98 -17.28 -3.01
N SER A 297 -11.87 -16.39 -2.02
CA SER A 297 -10.71 -15.51 -1.89
C SER A 297 -9.41 -16.30 -1.65
N ARG A 298 -8.27 -15.70 -1.97
CA ARG A 298 -6.94 -16.29 -1.80
C ARG A 298 -6.00 -15.29 -1.17
N VAL A 299 -5.44 -15.61 -0.02
CA VAL A 299 -4.49 -14.76 0.70
C VAL A 299 -3.18 -15.52 0.92
N TYR A 300 -2.11 -14.95 0.39
CA TYR A 300 -0.76 -15.48 0.50
C TYR A 300 0.10 -14.48 1.27
N PHE A 301 0.64 -14.91 2.40
CA PHE A 301 1.55 -14.12 3.22
C PHE A 301 2.90 -14.82 3.29
N ASN A 302 3.89 -14.29 2.59
CA ASN A 302 5.25 -14.81 2.55
C ASN A 302 6.21 -13.88 3.29
N GLY A 303 6.74 -14.36 4.43
CA GLY A 303 7.78 -13.69 5.20
C GLY A 303 9.15 -14.24 4.85
N ARG A 304 9.89 -13.52 4.02
CA ARG A 304 11.29 -13.85 3.64
C ARG A 304 12.30 -13.62 4.76
N GLY A 305 11.93 -12.87 5.79
CA GLY A 305 12.82 -12.47 6.88
C GLY A 305 13.11 -13.62 7.82
N GLY A 306 14.37 -14.05 7.85
CA GLY A 306 14.92 -14.91 8.87
C GLY A 306 15.25 -14.16 10.17
N GLY A 307 15.81 -14.90 11.14
CA GLY A 307 15.90 -14.44 12.52
C GLY A 307 14.62 -14.79 13.28
N ASN A 308 14.27 -14.00 14.30
CA ASN A 308 13.17 -14.28 15.24
C ASN A 308 11.83 -13.64 14.86
N TYR A 309 11.71 -13.07 13.66
CA TYR A 309 10.52 -12.32 13.23
C TYR A 309 9.45 -13.25 12.63
N ALA A 310 8.19 -13.07 13.03
CA ALA A 310 7.05 -13.80 12.47
C ALA A 310 6.55 -13.16 11.16
N THR A 311 6.04 -13.97 10.24
CA THR A 311 5.36 -13.52 9.01
C THR A 311 4.05 -12.81 9.34
N MET A 312 3.29 -13.36 10.28
CA MET A 312 2.02 -12.80 10.75
C MET A 312 2.11 -12.45 12.24
N LYS A 313 1.70 -11.24 12.61
CA LYS A 313 1.66 -10.79 14.02
C LYS A 313 0.24 -10.37 14.42
N LEU A 314 -0.47 -11.24 15.12
CA LEU A 314 -1.80 -10.98 15.68
C LEU A 314 -1.65 -10.55 17.15
N GLN A 315 -0.97 -9.42 17.36
CA GLN A 315 -0.51 -8.98 18.68
C GLN A 315 -1.59 -8.22 19.49
N TYR A 316 -2.82 -8.10 18.99
CA TYR A 316 -3.88 -7.42 19.74
C TYR A 316 -4.93 -8.38 20.31
N TYR A 317 -5.53 -7.97 21.43
CA TYR A 317 -6.55 -8.71 22.18
C TYR A 317 -7.68 -9.22 21.27
N GLY A 318 -7.85 -10.54 21.19
CA GLY A 318 -8.96 -11.14 20.46
C GLY A 318 -8.95 -10.81 18.95
N SER A 319 -7.78 -10.63 18.35
CA SER A 319 -7.64 -10.51 16.90
C SER A 319 -8.27 -11.72 16.22
N THR A 320 -9.13 -11.51 15.22
CA THR A 320 -9.83 -12.59 14.51
C THR A 320 -9.32 -12.75 13.08
N VAL A 321 -9.24 -13.99 12.63
CA VAL A 321 -8.98 -14.36 11.24
C VAL A 321 -10.11 -15.28 10.81
N ASN A 322 -10.96 -14.81 9.91
CA ASN A 322 -12.17 -15.53 9.47
C ASN A 322 -11.97 -15.99 8.03
N VAL A 323 -11.98 -17.31 7.81
CA VAL A 323 -11.75 -17.94 6.51
C VAL A 323 -13.02 -18.68 6.10
N ASP A 324 -13.76 -18.11 5.14
CA ASP A 324 -15.05 -18.63 4.70
C ASP A 324 -14.94 -19.78 3.68
N ARG A 325 -16.09 -20.38 3.31
CA ARG A 325 -16.20 -21.56 2.45
C ARG A 325 -15.42 -21.38 1.16
N THR A 326 -14.55 -22.35 0.85
CA THR A 326 -13.63 -22.36 -0.31
C THR A 326 -12.61 -21.22 -0.38
N ALA A 327 -12.47 -20.37 0.65
CA ALA A 327 -11.36 -19.42 0.72
C ALA A 327 -10.03 -20.13 1.03
N GLU A 328 -8.92 -19.50 0.68
CA GLU A 328 -7.57 -20.01 0.89
C GLU A 328 -6.71 -18.99 1.65
N LEU A 329 -6.03 -19.44 2.71
CA LEU A 329 -5.07 -18.66 3.48
C LEU A 329 -3.79 -19.48 3.64
N VAL A 330 -2.69 -18.97 3.11
CA VAL A 330 -1.36 -19.60 3.21
C VAL A 330 -0.39 -18.62 3.86
N ILE A 331 0.23 -19.04 4.97
CA ILE A 331 1.18 -18.23 5.73
C ILE A 331 2.52 -18.97 5.78
N THR A 332 3.53 -18.39 5.13
CA THR A 332 4.86 -18.98 4.99
C THR A 332 5.91 -18.09 5.64
N GLY A 333 6.84 -18.65 6.41
CA GLY A 333 7.91 -17.89 7.06
C GLY A 333 9.23 -18.66 7.17
N ASP A 334 10.31 -17.97 7.54
CA ASP A 334 11.65 -18.55 7.77
C ASP A 334 12.17 -18.21 9.20
N SER A 335 11.27 -18.23 10.18
CA SER A 335 11.52 -17.72 11.53
C SER A 335 12.06 -18.78 12.49
N THR A 336 13.08 -18.44 13.28
CA THR A 336 13.57 -19.26 14.40
C THR A 336 12.64 -19.22 15.62
N LYS A 337 11.69 -18.27 15.65
CA LYS A 337 10.70 -18.13 16.73
C LYS A 337 9.39 -18.82 16.34
N ALA A 338 8.67 -18.23 15.38
CA ALA A 338 7.43 -18.76 14.84
C ALA A 338 7.01 -18.04 13.56
N VAL A 339 6.14 -18.67 12.75
CA VAL A 339 5.54 -18.03 11.56
C VAL A 339 4.42 -17.07 11.95
N VAL A 340 3.66 -17.41 13.00
CA VAL A 340 2.58 -16.60 13.54
C VAL A 340 2.87 -16.26 15.01
N GLU A 341 2.79 -14.98 15.36
CA GLU A 341 2.96 -14.49 16.74
C GLU A 341 1.66 -13.88 17.26
N SER A 342 1.24 -14.28 18.46
CA SER A 342 -0.03 -13.91 19.09
C SER A 342 0.09 -13.90 20.62
N GLU A 343 0.92 -13.01 21.16
CA GLU A 343 1.39 -13.10 22.55
C GLU A 343 0.42 -12.59 23.63
N TYR A 344 -0.55 -11.74 23.31
CA TYR A 344 -1.21 -10.93 24.35
C TYR A 344 -2.42 -11.61 25.02
N LYS A 345 -3.52 -11.84 24.28
CA LYS A 345 -4.64 -12.71 24.75
C LYS A 345 -4.96 -13.82 23.77
N GLY A 346 -3.99 -14.19 22.93
CA GLY A 346 -4.18 -15.05 21.78
C GLY A 346 -5.01 -14.42 20.66
N ALA A 347 -5.09 -15.16 19.55
CA ALA A 347 -5.92 -14.87 18.39
C ALA A 347 -6.96 -15.99 18.17
N ILE A 348 -7.98 -15.72 17.38
CA ILE A 348 -9.00 -16.71 17.00
C ILE A 348 -9.00 -16.85 15.48
N PHE A 349 -8.71 -18.06 15.00
CA PHE A 349 -8.87 -18.45 13.61
C PHE A 349 -10.20 -19.21 13.47
N ASN A 350 -11.14 -18.68 12.71
CA ASN A 350 -12.42 -19.34 12.42
C ASN A 350 -12.41 -19.82 10.97
N LEU A 351 -12.44 -21.14 10.77
CA LEU A 351 -12.30 -21.80 9.47
C LEU A 351 -13.62 -22.51 9.14
N ASN A 352 -14.32 -22.05 8.10
CA ASN A 352 -15.57 -22.64 7.62
C ASN A 352 -15.33 -23.30 6.25
N ALA A 353 -15.15 -24.62 6.19
CA ALA A 353 -14.88 -25.36 4.95
C ALA A 353 -13.87 -24.65 3.99
N PRO A 354 -12.68 -24.25 4.45
CA PRO A 354 -11.69 -23.56 3.62
C PRO A 354 -11.25 -24.46 2.46
N LYS A 355 -10.86 -23.88 1.32
CA LYS A 355 -10.19 -24.66 0.26
C LYS A 355 -8.86 -25.19 0.78
N ASN A 356 -8.10 -24.32 1.45
CA ASN A 356 -6.83 -24.64 2.10
C ASN A 356 -6.54 -23.58 3.18
N PHE A 357 -6.25 -24.00 4.41
CA PHE A 357 -5.61 -23.16 5.42
C PHE A 357 -4.26 -23.80 5.73
N GLU A 358 -3.17 -23.13 5.33
CA GLU A 358 -1.80 -23.64 5.47
C GLU A 358 -0.92 -22.65 6.25
N ILE A 359 -0.11 -23.19 7.17
CA ILE A 359 0.97 -22.46 7.81
C ILE A 359 2.23 -23.32 7.73
N ALA A 360 3.33 -22.76 7.23
CA ALA A 360 4.59 -23.46 7.03
C ALA A 360 5.79 -22.62 7.48
N ASN A 361 6.65 -23.21 8.33
CA ASN A 361 7.93 -22.62 8.71
C ASN A 361 9.06 -23.30 7.94
N LYS A 362 9.70 -22.59 7.02
CA LYS A 362 10.85 -23.07 6.25
C LYS A 362 12.11 -23.25 7.11
N ARG A 363 12.14 -22.69 8.32
CA ARG A 363 13.23 -22.89 9.28
C ARG A 363 13.10 -24.27 9.96
N PRO A 364 14.13 -25.14 9.93
CA PRO A 364 14.12 -26.39 10.68
C PRO A 364 14.01 -26.16 12.20
N ASN A 365 13.50 -27.15 12.92
CA ASN A 365 13.31 -27.18 14.37
C ASN A 365 12.50 -26.01 14.96
N SER A 366 11.77 -25.27 14.11
CA SER A 366 11.11 -24.02 14.47
C SER A 366 9.59 -24.18 14.46
N LYS A 367 8.91 -23.43 15.33
CA LYS A 367 7.47 -23.60 15.57
C LYS A 367 6.63 -22.88 14.51
N LEU A 368 5.37 -23.27 14.39
CA LEU A 368 4.37 -22.55 13.59
C LEU A 368 3.86 -21.31 14.32
N PHE A 369 3.61 -21.44 15.62
CA PHE A 369 3.03 -20.41 16.46
C PHE A 369 3.95 -20.04 17.63
N TYR A 370 3.92 -18.77 18.03
CA TYR A 370 4.29 -18.29 19.35
C TYR A 370 3.04 -17.64 19.96
N ALA A 371 2.38 -18.32 20.90
CA ALA A 371 1.05 -17.94 21.38
C ALA A 371 0.92 -18.05 22.91
N THR A 372 0.07 -17.20 23.50
CA THR A 372 -0.39 -17.37 24.89
C THR A 372 -1.63 -18.24 25.01
N ASN A 373 -2.63 -18.03 24.14
CA ASN A 373 -3.95 -18.67 24.21
C ASN A 373 -4.69 -18.59 22.86
N THR A 374 -4.08 -19.08 21.79
CA THR A 374 -4.65 -18.99 20.43
C THR A 374 -5.52 -20.21 20.14
N THR A 375 -6.63 -19.98 19.45
CA THR A 375 -7.61 -21.02 19.11
C THR A 375 -7.82 -21.08 17.61
N ILE A 376 -7.82 -22.29 17.06
CA ILE A 376 -8.36 -22.59 15.72
C ILE A 376 -9.71 -23.29 15.92
N ASN A 377 -10.78 -22.65 15.49
CA ASN A 377 -12.12 -23.23 15.36
C ASN A 377 -12.31 -23.65 13.91
N ALA A 378 -12.62 -24.92 13.67
CA ALA A 378 -12.78 -25.51 12.35
C ALA A 378 -14.14 -26.18 12.23
N VAL A 379 -14.86 -25.85 11.15
CA VAL A 379 -16.17 -26.40 10.80
C VAL A 379 -16.09 -26.95 9.38
N ASN A 380 -16.59 -28.17 9.17
CA ASN A 380 -16.54 -28.87 7.87
C ASN A 380 -15.13 -28.93 7.26
N VAL A 381 -14.10 -29.20 8.07
CA VAL A 381 -12.73 -29.54 7.62
C VAL A 381 -12.62 -31.05 7.51
N SER A 382 -12.36 -31.59 6.31
CA SER A 382 -12.30 -33.05 6.10
C SER A 382 -11.00 -33.66 6.60
N ARG A 383 -9.88 -32.94 6.46
CA ARG A 383 -8.54 -33.45 6.77
C ARG A 383 -7.64 -32.35 7.35
N VAL A 384 -6.84 -32.75 8.33
CA VAL A 384 -5.67 -32.01 8.83
C VAL A 384 -4.43 -32.81 8.43
N LYS A 385 -3.59 -32.27 7.55
CA LYS A 385 -2.27 -32.81 7.19
C LYS A 385 -1.19 -32.10 7.98
N THR A 386 -0.21 -32.83 8.49
CA THR A 386 0.91 -32.24 9.27
C THR A 386 2.26 -32.82 8.87
N TRP A 387 3.31 -32.01 9.04
CA TRP A 387 4.71 -32.37 8.76
C TRP A 387 5.58 -32.04 9.97
N SER A 388 6.60 -32.86 10.23
CA SER A 388 7.62 -32.63 11.25
C SER A 388 8.39 -31.32 11.03
N GLN A 389 9.14 -30.84 12.02
CA GLN A 389 9.90 -29.57 11.96
C GLN A 389 11.21 -29.69 11.14
N VAL A 390 11.13 -30.25 9.94
CA VAL A 390 12.28 -30.46 9.03
C VAL A 390 12.69 -29.19 8.26
N GLY A 391 11.79 -28.20 8.13
CA GLY A 391 12.04 -26.99 7.34
C GLY A 391 11.95 -27.21 5.82
N GLY A 392 12.42 -26.23 5.06
CA GLY A 392 12.35 -26.24 3.59
C GLY A 392 10.93 -26.04 3.05
N ASP A 393 10.70 -26.54 1.83
CA ASP A 393 9.44 -26.35 1.09
C ASP A 393 8.37 -27.42 1.37
N TYR A 394 8.66 -28.41 2.24
CA TYR A 394 7.74 -29.50 2.60
C TYR A 394 7.17 -30.25 1.39
N LEU A 395 8.06 -30.71 0.50
CA LEU A 395 7.72 -31.46 -0.71
C LEU A 395 7.43 -32.96 -0.45
N GLU A 396 7.72 -33.44 0.76
CA GLU A 396 7.46 -34.82 1.20
C GLU A 396 5.97 -35.01 1.59
N GLU A 397 5.51 -36.26 1.67
CA GLU A 397 4.18 -36.57 2.20
C GLU A 397 4.06 -36.23 3.70
N PRO A 398 2.84 -35.91 4.20
CA PRO A 398 2.65 -35.54 5.60
C PRO A 398 2.89 -36.71 6.54
N VAL A 399 3.61 -36.46 7.64
CA VAL A 399 3.90 -37.46 8.68
C VAL A 399 2.64 -37.89 9.45
N SER A 400 1.55 -37.13 9.36
CA SER A 400 0.23 -37.52 9.85
C SER A 400 -0.88 -36.88 9.03
N THR A 401 -1.95 -37.63 8.80
CA THR A 401 -3.21 -37.12 8.25
C THR A 401 -4.33 -37.53 9.20
N PHE A 402 -5.03 -36.53 9.74
CA PHE A 402 -6.19 -36.73 10.61
C PHE A 402 -7.47 -36.47 9.82
N THR A 403 -8.31 -37.49 9.67
CA THR A 403 -9.70 -37.31 9.21
C THR A 403 -10.49 -36.66 10.35
N THR A 404 -11.25 -35.62 10.03
CA THR A 404 -12.02 -34.84 11.02
C THR A 404 -13.25 -34.22 10.35
N ARG A 405 -14.01 -33.40 11.09
CA ARG A 405 -15.10 -32.59 10.54
C ARG A 405 -15.22 -31.25 11.27
N ASN A 406 -15.58 -31.28 12.54
CA ASN A 406 -15.76 -30.09 13.37
C ASN A 406 -14.87 -30.20 14.62
N PHE A 407 -13.98 -29.23 14.83
CA PHE A 407 -13.12 -29.23 16.01
C PHE A 407 -12.74 -27.82 16.47
N SER A 408 -12.30 -27.71 17.71
CA SER A 408 -11.58 -26.54 18.22
C SER A 408 -10.28 -27.03 18.85
N VAL A 409 -9.15 -26.44 18.47
CA VAL A 409 -7.85 -26.69 19.11
C VAL A 409 -7.31 -25.38 19.69
N ASN A 410 -7.00 -25.42 20.97
CA ASN A 410 -6.42 -24.32 21.73
C ASN A 410 -4.96 -24.63 22.05
N PHE A 411 -4.08 -23.67 21.80
CA PHE A 411 -2.64 -23.80 22.03
C PHE A 411 -2.03 -22.52 22.57
N GLY A 412 -1.03 -22.67 23.42
CA GLY A 412 -0.52 -21.58 24.24
C GLY A 412 0.57 -22.04 25.20
N LYS A 413 0.85 -21.21 26.21
CA LYS A 413 2.15 -21.16 26.93
C LYS A 413 3.25 -20.67 25.98
N CYS A 414 3.71 -19.44 26.24
CA CYS A 414 4.72 -18.73 25.45
C CYS A 414 5.96 -19.60 25.15
N VAL A 415 6.69 -19.24 24.09
CA VAL A 415 7.89 -19.95 23.58
C VAL A 415 7.57 -21.30 22.94
N ASP A 416 6.81 -22.17 23.61
CA ASP A 416 6.57 -23.55 23.15
C ASP A 416 5.28 -23.73 22.32
N SER A 417 4.24 -22.90 22.55
CA SER A 417 2.89 -23.02 21.96
C SER A 417 2.30 -24.43 22.05
N LYS A 418 2.34 -25.00 23.26
CA LYS A 418 1.82 -26.35 23.54
C LYS A 418 0.32 -26.43 23.29
N THR A 419 -0.12 -27.58 22.80
CA THR A 419 -1.55 -27.89 22.71
C THR A 419 -2.13 -27.96 24.13
N LEU A 420 -3.11 -27.10 24.42
CA LEU A 420 -3.74 -26.98 25.73
C LEU A 420 -5.04 -27.77 25.82
N GLY A 421 -5.78 -27.86 24.71
CA GLY A 421 -7.02 -28.61 24.62
C GLY A 421 -7.46 -28.83 23.18
N ILE A 422 -8.16 -29.95 22.95
CA ILE A 422 -8.81 -30.30 21.69
C ILE A 422 -10.25 -30.69 22.04
N ASN A 423 -11.20 -30.12 21.32
CA ASN A 423 -12.63 -30.42 21.41
C ASN A 423 -13.15 -30.82 20.02
N GLY A 424 -14.10 -31.75 19.97
CA GLY A 424 -14.67 -32.25 18.71
C GLY A 424 -13.83 -33.33 18.03
N ASP A 425 -13.92 -33.40 16.71
CA ASP A 425 -13.55 -34.56 15.89
C ASP A 425 -12.04 -34.67 15.59
N LEU A 426 -11.17 -33.87 16.23
CA LEU A 426 -9.72 -33.93 16.01
C LEU A 426 -9.09 -34.90 17.01
N SER A 427 -8.19 -35.78 16.53
CA SER A 427 -7.54 -36.79 17.37
C SER A 427 -6.89 -36.19 18.63
N PRO A 428 -7.15 -36.74 19.84
CA PRO A 428 -6.46 -36.35 21.07
C PRO A 428 -4.94 -36.55 21.06
N GLN A 429 -4.37 -37.14 19.99
CA GLN A 429 -2.93 -37.24 19.75
C GLN A 429 -2.33 -36.05 18.99
N PHE A 430 -3.14 -35.17 18.40
CA PHE A 430 -2.64 -33.99 17.67
C PHE A 430 -1.88 -33.04 18.60
N ARG A 431 -0.66 -32.64 18.23
CA ARG A 431 0.18 -31.73 19.02
C ARG A 431 0.79 -30.65 18.13
N MET A 432 0.22 -29.44 18.15
CA MET A 432 0.66 -28.29 17.36
C MET A 432 2.17 -28.02 17.51
N GLU A 433 2.71 -28.20 18.72
CA GLU A 433 4.12 -28.01 19.07
C GLU A 433 5.10 -28.92 18.32
N ASN A 434 4.63 -30.01 17.69
CA ASN A 434 5.45 -30.99 16.99
C ASN A 434 5.63 -30.69 15.48
N TYR A 435 4.84 -29.76 14.91
CA TYR A 435 4.76 -29.60 13.46
C TYR A 435 5.50 -28.37 12.94
N GLY A 436 6.11 -28.50 11.76
CA GLY A 436 6.75 -27.41 11.00
C GLY A 436 5.89 -26.91 9.83
N LYS A 437 4.88 -27.69 9.43
CA LYS A 437 3.79 -27.30 8.53
C LYS A 437 2.49 -27.99 8.95
N ILE A 438 1.37 -27.27 8.80
CA ILE A 438 0.00 -27.82 8.82
C ILE A 438 -0.75 -27.36 7.57
N SER A 439 -1.64 -28.21 7.06
CA SER A 439 -2.63 -27.84 6.03
C SER A 439 -3.99 -28.43 6.42
N LEU A 440 -5.01 -27.59 6.44
CA LEU A 440 -6.40 -27.91 6.76
C LEU A 440 -7.24 -27.77 5.50
N LEU A 441 -7.88 -28.86 5.08
CA LEU A 441 -8.65 -28.93 3.84
C LEU A 441 -10.14 -29.10 4.15
N GLY A 442 -10.98 -28.26 3.56
CA GLY A 442 -12.44 -28.33 3.67
C GLY A 442 -12.99 -29.66 3.15
N GLY A 443 -14.08 -30.10 3.75
CA GLY A 443 -14.96 -31.13 3.21
C GLY A 443 -16.21 -30.48 2.67
N LEU A 444 -16.43 -30.59 1.36
CA LEU A 444 -17.77 -30.39 0.81
C LEU A 444 -18.59 -31.64 1.15
N ASN A 445 -19.45 -31.52 2.17
CA ASN A 445 -20.68 -32.30 2.22
C ASN A 445 -21.71 -31.64 1.28
#